data_AF-A0A4D7H471-F1
#
_entry.id   AF-A0A4D7H471-F1
#
_cell.length_a   1.000
_cell.length_b   1.000
_cell.length_c   1.000
_cell.angle_alpha   90.00
_cell.angle_beta   90.00
_cell.angle_gamma   90.00
#
_symmetry.space_group_name_H-M   'P 1'
#
loop_
_entity.id
_entity.type
_entity.pdbx_description
1 polymer ?
#
loop_
_entity_poly.entity_id
_entity_poly.type
_entity_poly.pdbx_seq_one_letter_code
_entity_poly.pdbx_strand_id
1 'polypeptide(L)'
;MKLNTMEPNPTWGPAGYEDAVEALGRAGLTFKVWGGDWCKDCRQQLPDFAAALREAGVPREHIEQFPVEKEEDGSKTGPQVGEYDIEFIPTIVVEKDGSEVARYVEDEPIPAAAYLGERLEEAEQTA
;
A
#
# COMPACT_ATOMS: atom_id res chain seq x y z
N MET A 1 -12.52 10.07 -2.11
CA MET A 1 -11.67 11.08 -1.44
C MET A 1 -10.22 10.65 -1.62
N LYS A 2 -9.27 11.60 -1.63
CA LYS A 2 -7.84 11.29 -1.75
C LYS A 2 -7.17 11.44 -0.38
N LEU A 3 -6.23 10.57 -0.06
CA LEU A 3 -5.37 10.67 1.12
C LEU A 3 -4.18 11.61 0.83
N ASN A 4 -3.93 12.56 1.73
CA ASN A 4 -2.74 13.39 1.65
C ASN A 4 -1.48 12.59 2.01
N THR A 5 -1.63 11.56 2.86
CA THR A 5 -0.56 10.58 3.13
C THR A 5 -0.15 9.75 1.91
N MET A 6 -0.91 9.78 0.82
CA MET A 6 -0.56 9.20 -0.48
C MET A 6 0.04 10.22 -1.46
N GLU A 7 0.48 11.39 -0.97
CA GLU A 7 1.36 12.27 -1.74
C GLU A 7 2.80 11.71 -1.72
N PRO A 8 3.40 11.42 -2.89
CA PRO A 8 4.74 10.85 -2.97
C PRO A 8 5.79 11.71 -2.28
N ASN A 9 6.61 11.11 -1.43
CA ASN A 9 7.78 11.78 -0.86
C ASN A 9 8.73 12.24 -2.00
N PRO A 10 9.04 13.54 -2.12
CA PRO A 10 9.91 14.04 -3.19
C PRO A 10 11.39 13.71 -2.99
N THR A 11 11.82 13.33 -1.78
CA THR A 11 13.22 13.02 -1.47
C THR A 11 13.52 11.53 -1.49
N TRP A 12 12.49 10.69 -1.62
CA TRP A 12 12.65 9.24 -1.72
C TRP A 12 13.15 8.86 -3.12
N GLY A 13 14.02 7.87 -3.19
CA GLY A 13 14.51 7.28 -4.44
C GLY A 13 14.71 5.77 -4.32
N PRO A 14 14.85 5.06 -5.45
CA PRO A 14 14.78 3.60 -5.48
C PRO A 14 16.04 2.88 -4.97
N ALA A 15 17.08 3.61 -4.53
CA ALA A 15 18.34 3.00 -4.10
C ALA A 15 18.14 2.11 -2.86
N GLY A 16 18.47 0.83 -2.98
CA GLY A 16 18.22 -0.20 -1.96
C GLY A 16 16.82 -0.83 -2.03
N TYR A 17 16.02 -0.43 -3.02
CA TYR A 17 14.65 -0.91 -3.26
C TYR A 17 14.40 -1.22 -4.74
N GLU A 18 15.44 -1.37 -5.56
CA GLU A 18 15.30 -1.55 -7.01
C GLU A 18 14.43 -2.75 -7.37
N ASP A 19 14.65 -3.90 -6.74
CA ASP A 19 13.88 -5.13 -6.98
C ASP A 19 12.41 -4.94 -6.59
N ALA A 20 12.16 -4.25 -5.47
CA ALA A 20 10.82 -3.94 -5.02
C ALA A 20 10.08 -3.00 -5.99
N VAL A 21 10.76 -1.99 -6.51
CA VAL A 21 10.20 -1.06 -7.51
C VAL A 21 9.87 -1.80 -8.81
N GLU A 22 10.73 -2.71 -9.26
CA GLU A 22 10.46 -3.54 -10.43
C GLU A 22 9.22 -4.43 -10.20
N ALA A 23 9.14 -5.10 -9.05
CA ALA A 23 8.01 -5.98 -8.73
C ALA A 23 6.68 -5.22 -8.63
N LEU A 24 6.68 -4.02 -8.03
CA LEU A 24 5.51 -3.14 -7.93
C LEU A 24 5.03 -2.63 -9.30
N GLY A 25 5.93 -2.50 -10.27
CA GLY A 25 5.63 -1.99 -11.61
C GLY A 25 5.01 -3.02 -12.56
N ARG A 26 4.78 -4.27 -12.10
CA ARG A 26 4.24 -5.34 -12.94
C ARG A 26 2.82 -5.03 -13.41
N ALA A 27 2.51 -5.49 -14.63
CA ALA A 27 1.20 -5.26 -15.24
C ALA A 27 0.09 -6.02 -14.53
N GLY A 28 -1.11 -5.44 -14.53
CA GLY A 28 -2.32 -6.04 -13.96
C GLY A 28 -2.44 -5.97 -12.44
N LEU A 29 -1.53 -5.25 -11.77
CA LEU A 29 -1.61 -5.00 -10.33
C LEU A 29 -2.48 -3.78 -10.02
N THR A 30 -3.37 -3.95 -9.03
CA THR A 30 -4.15 -2.88 -8.40
C THR A 30 -3.79 -2.80 -6.92
N PHE A 31 -3.52 -1.59 -6.44
CA PHE A 31 -3.12 -1.29 -5.07
C PHE A 31 -4.28 -0.61 -4.34
N LYS A 32 -4.84 -1.30 -3.36
CA LYS A 32 -5.90 -0.79 -2.48
C LYS A 32 -5.29 -0.35 -1.17
N VAL A 33 -5.36 0.93 -0.85
CA VAL A 33 -4.66 1.54 0.29
C VAL A 33 -5.66 2.09 1.29
N TRP A 34 -5.72 1.49 2.48
CA TRP A 34 -6.45 2.01 3.63
C TRP A 34 -5.52 2.81 4.51
N GLY A 35 -5.90 4.06 4.78
CA GLY A 35 -5.09 4.96 5.57
C GLY A 35 -5.90 6.11 6.14
N GLY A 36 -5.28 6.83 7.07
CA GLY A 36 -5.87 8.00 7.69
C GLY A 36 -4.85 9.13 7.72
N ASP A 37 -5.25 10.32 7.25
CA ASP A 37 -4.39 11.51 7.31
C ASP A 37 -4.07 11.94 8.74
N TRP A 38 -4.80 11.44 9.73
CA TRP A 38 -4.59 11.63 11.16
C TRP A 38 -3.58 10.62 11.76
N CYS A 39 -3.34 9.49 11.10
CA CYS A 39 -2.53 8.39 11.61
C CYS A 39 -1.03 8.66 11.41
N LYS A 40 -0.26 8.49 12.49
CA LYS A 40 1.19 8.72 12.48
C LYS A 40 1.90 7.74 11.56
N ASP A 41 1.56 6.46 11.64
CA ASP A 41 2.23 5.40 10.89
C ASP A 41 1.87 5.48 9.40
N CYS A 42 0.63 5.87 9.08
CA CYS A 42 0.24 6.22 7.71
C CYS A 42 1.11 7.37 7.14
N ARG A 43 1.32 8.44 7.91
CA ARG A 43 2.18 9.57 7.49
C ARG A 43 3.65 9.18 7.36
N GLN A 44 4.09 8.14 8.04
CA GLN A 44 5.47 7.65 7.97
C GLN A 44 5.68 6.72 6.77
N GLN A 45 4.75 5.79 6.53
CA GLN A 45 4.93 4.71 5.54
C GLN A 45 4.40 5.07 4.15
N LEU A 46 3.21 5.69 4.06
CA LEU A 46 2.51 5.86 2.80
C LEU A 46 3.19 6.84 1.81
N PRO A 47 3.84 7.94 2.24
CA PRO A 47 4.52 8.83 1.29
C PRO A 47 5.68 8.16 0.55
N ASP A 48 6.46 7.33 1.25
CA ASP A 48 7.57 6.58 0.66
C ASP A 48 7.05 5.46 -0.25
N PHE A 49 5.98 4.76 0.17
CA PHE A 49 5.30 3.80 -0.69
C PHE A 49 4.73 4.44 -1.96
N ALA A 50 4.09 5.60 -1.84
CA ALA A 50 3.58 6.37 -2.98
C ALA A 50 4.71 6.83 -3.92
N ALA A 51 5.90 7.14 -3.38
CA ALA A 51 7.10 7.41 -4.19
C ALA A 51 7.59 6.15 -4.91
N ALA A 52 7.63 4.99 -4.26
CA ALA A 52 7.98 3.73 -4.89
C ALA A 52 7.03 3.38 -6.05
N LEU A 53 5.71 3.51 -5.87
CA LEU A 53 4.73 3.31 -6.94
C LEU A 53 4.94 4.29 -8.12
N ARG A 54 5.32 5.54 -7.83
CA ARG A 54 5.64 6.53 -8.86
C ARG A 54 6.88 6.12 -9.66
N GLU A 55 7.95 5.72 -9.00
CA GLU A 55 9.19 5.26 -9.67
C GLU A 55 8.95 3.97 -10.45
N ALA A 56 8.09 3.08 -9.95
CA ALA A 56 7.65 1.86 -10.62
C ALA A 56 6.78 2.10 -11.86
N GLY A 57 6.36 3.36 -12.10
CA GLY A 57 5.51 3.72 -13.23
C GLY A 57 4.05 3.27 -13.08
N VAL A 58 3.60 2.96 -11.86
CA VAL A 58 2.22 2.52 -11.61
C VAL A 58 1.26 3.67 -11.92
N PRO A 59 0.28 3.47 -12.82
CA PRO A 59 -0.68 4.51 -13.15
C PRO A 59 -1.60 4.76 -11.96
N ARG A 60 -1.99 6.02 -11.76
CA ARG A 60 -2.83 6.42 -10.61
C ARG A 60 -4.19 5.73 -10.58
N GLU A 61 -4.69 5.28 -11.72
CA GLU A 61 -5.95 4.53 -11.84
C GLU A 61 -5.86 3.13 -11.22
N HIS A 62 -4.66 2.56 -11.08
CA HIS A 62 -4.42 1.31 -10.38
C HIS A 62 -4.18 1.50 -8.87
N ILE A 63 -4.33 2.73 -8.35
CA ILE A 63 -4.12 3.05 -6.94
C ILE A 63 -5.44 3.55 -6.35
N GLU A 64 -6.13 2.66 -5.66
CA GLU A 64 -7.38 2.95 -4.96
C GLU A 64 -7.07 3.37 -3.52
N GLN A 65 -7.67 4.48 -3.07
CA GLN A 65 -7.41 5.05 -1.75
C GLN A 65 -8.70 5.06 -0.94
N PHE A 66 -8.60 4.52 0.26
CA PHE A 66 -9.70 4.35 1.19
C PHE A 66 -9.40 5.10 2.48
N PRO A 67 -9.92 6.33 2.64
CA PRO A 67 -9.81 7.06 3.89
C PRO A 67 -10.57 6.33 5.00
N VAL A 68 -9.90 6.20 6.14
CA VAL A 68 -10.40 5.52 7.32
C VAL A 68 -10.52 6.50 8.48
N GLU A 69 -11.60 6.39 9.24
CA GLU A 69 -11.84 7.09 10.49
C GLU A 69 -11.57 6.16 11.69
N LYS A 70 -11.34 6.76 12.86
CA LYS A 70 -11.13 6.02 14.12
C LYS A 70 -12.30 6.30 15.04
N GLU A 71 -12.99 5.23 15.44
CA GLU A 71 -14.08 5.29 16.39
C GLU A 71 -13.57 5.43 17.84
N GLU A 72 -14.48 5.73 18.76
CA GLU A 72 -14.16 5.90 20.19
C GLU A 72 -13.60 4.62 20.82
N ASP A 73 -14.06 3.44 20.39
CA ASP A 73 -13.55 2.14 20.84
C ASP A 73 -12.20 1.76 20.20
N GLY A 74 -11.73 2.56 19.23
CA GLY A 74 -10.47 2.36 18.53
C GLY A 74 -10.57 1.60 17.21
N SER A 75 -11.73 1.00 16.92
CA SER A 75 -12.03 0.39 15.63
C SER A 75 -11.90 1.38 14.46
N LYS A 76 -11.75 0.80 13.27
CA LYS A 76 -11.60 1.51 12.01
C LYS A 76 -12.92 1.45 11.25
N THR A 77 -13.33 2.57 10.69
CA THR A 77 -14.54 2.66 9.85
C THR A 77 -14.22 3.40 8.56
N GLY A 78 -14.94 3.06 7.50
CA GLY A 78 -14.73 3.64 6.19
C GLY A 78 -15.11 2.70 5.06
N PRO A 79 -14.89 3.11 3.82
CA PRO A 79 -15.21 2.29 2.66
C PRO A 79 -14.42 0.98 2.67
N GLN A 80 -15.13 -0.13 2.42
CA GLN A 80 -14.57 -1.49 2.29
C GLN A 80 -13.79 -2.03 3.51
N VAL A 81 -13.78 -1.32 4.64
CA VAL A 81 -13.09 -1.76 5.88
C VAL A 81 -13.59 -3.11 6.36
N GLY A 82 -14.91 -3.32 6.42
CA GLY A 82 -15.48 -4.61 6.82
C GLY A 82 -15.40 -5.70 5.76
N GLU A 83 -15.24 -5.35 4.48
CA GLU A 83 -15.13 -6.32 3.38
C GLU A 83 -13.73 -6.94 3.31
N TYR A 84 -12.70 -6.13 3.59
CA TYR A 84 -11.29 -6.54 3.54
C TYR A 84 -10.70 -6.86 4.93
N ASP A 85 -11.52 -6.84 5.97
CA ASP A 85 -11.14 -7.10 7.37
C ASP A 85 -10.00 -6.16 7.84
N ILE A 86 -10.21 -4.85 7.66
CA ILE A 86 -9.20 -3.84 7.97
C ILE A 86 -9.28 -3.45 9.46
N GLU A 87 -8.45 -4.08 10.27
CA GLU A 87 -8.33 -3.76 11.71
C GLU A 87 -7.30 -2.66 12.00
N PHE A 88 -6.22 -2.62 11.21
CA PHE A 88 -5.06 -1.73 11.41
C PHE A 88 -4.77 -0.89 10.17
N ILE A 89 -4.15 0.28 10.36
CA ILE A 89 -3.74 1.16 9.27
C ILE A 89 -2.32 1.69 9.50
N PRO A 90 -1.47 1.80 8.47
CA PRO A 90 -1.79 1.57 7.06
C PRO A 90 -1.99 0.09 6.74
N THR A 91 -2.95 -0.20 5.87
CA THR A 91 -3.09 -1.52 5.23
C THR A 91 -3.08 -1.33 3.72
N ILE A 92 -2.29 -2.13 3.02
CA ILE A 92 -2.21 -2.12 1.56
C ILE A 92 -2.47 -3.52 1.07
N VAL A 93 -3.49 -3.67 0.22
CA VAL A 93 -3.79 -4.93 -0.48
C VAL A 93 -3.41 -4.77 -1.94
N VAL A 94 -2.69 -5.75 -2.47
CA VAL A 94 -2.33 -5.84 -3.88
C VAL A 94 -3.16 -6.94 -4.51
N GLU A 95 -3.90 -6.58 -5.53
CA GLU A 95 -4.71 -7.52 -6.31
C GLU A 95 -4.13 -7.68 -7.72
N LYS A 96 -4.17 -8.90 -8.22
CA LYS A 96 -3.89 -9.24 -9.63
C LYS A 96 -5.07 -10.03 -10.16
N ASP A 97 -5.66 -9.57 -11.26
CA ASP A 97 -6.85 -10.20 -11.88
C ASP A 97 -8.02 -10.44 -10.89
N GLY A 98 -8.20 -9.50 -9.94
CA GLY A 98 -9.27 -9.56 -8.94
C GLY A 98 -9.03 -10.54 -7.78
N SER A 99 -7.82 -11.10 -7.66
CA SER A 99 -7.40 -11.92 -6.51
C SER A 99 -6.31 -11.21 -5.71
N GLU A 100 -6.43 -11.21 -4.39
CA GLU A 100 -5.39 -10.72 -3.48
C GLU A 100 -4.12 -11.58 -3.61
N VAL A 101 -3.01 -10.96 -3.97
CA VAL A 101 -1.69 -11.61 -4.13
C VAL A 101 -0.69 -11.21 -3.05
N ALA A 102 -0.89 -10.06 -2.41
CA ALA A 102 -0.08 -9.60 -1.29
C ALA A 102 -0.86 -8.63 -0.40
N ARG A 103 -0.53 -8.58 0.89
CA ARG A 103 -1.10 -7.66 1.87
C ARG A 103 -0.02 -7.18 2.81
N TYR A 104 0.06 -5.87 3.02
CA TYR A 104 0.89 -5.22 4.03
C TYR A 104 -0.01 -4.66 5.14
N VAL A 105 0.38 -4.85 6.39
CA VAL A 105 -0.32 -4.32 7.58
C VAL A 105 0.72 -3.61 8.46
N GLU A 106 0.29 -2.56 9.17
CA GLU A 106 1.04 -1.73 10.12
C GLU A 106 2.22 -2.38 10.87
N ASP A 107 2.10 -3.63 11.32
CA ASP A 107 3.09 -4.32 12.20
C ASP A 107 4.27 -4.95 11.45
N GLU A 108 4.31 -4.86 10.12
CA GLU A 108 5.37 -5.50 9.33
C GLU A 108 6.76 -4.87 9.59
N PRO A 109 7.83 -5.69 9.65
CA PRO A 109 9.13 -5.27 10.17
C PRO A 109 9.94 -4.38 9.21
N ILE A 110 9.48 -4.23 7.97
CA ILE A 110 10.15 -3.49 6.90
C ILE A 110 9.17 -2.55 6.19
N PRO A 111 9.66 -1.54 5.45
CA PRO A 111 8.81 -0.60 4.73
C PRO A 111 7.89 -1.29 3.71
N ALA A 112 6.69 -0.74 3.54
CA ALA A 112 5.64 -1.30 2.68
C ALA A 112 6.10 -1.65 1.27
N ALA A 113 6.93 -0.79 0.65
CA ALA A 113 7.44 -1.03 -0.70
C ALA A 113 8.31 -2.31 -0.77
N ALA A 114 9.27 -2.46 0.17
CA ALA A 114 10.13 -3.63 0.23
C ALA A 114 9.32 -4.90 0.50
N TYR A 115 8.44 -4.86 1.51
CA TYR A 115 7.62 -6.01 1.87
C TYR A 115 6.78 -6.51 0.71
N LEU A 116 6.02 -5.60 0.07
CA LEU A 116 5.15 -5.96 -1.05
C LEU A 116 5.96 -6.43 -2.26
N GLY A 117 7.13 -5.84 -2.51
CA GLY A 117 8.06 -6.30 -3.52
C GLY A 117 8.42 -7.77 -3.34
N GLU A 118 8.89 -8.15 -2.14
CA GLU A 118 9.26 -9.54 -1.83
C GLU A 118 8.06 -10.50 -2.00
N ARG A 119 6.87 -10.13 -1.48
CA ARG A 119 5.68 -10.97 -1.59
C ARG A 119 5.24 -11.18 -3.05
N LEU A 120 5.36 -10.15 -3.88
CA LEU A 120 5.05 -10.23 -5.31
C LEU A 120 6.04 -11.12 -6.06
N GLU A 121 7.32 -11.12 -5.70
CA GLU A 121 8.31 -12.05 -6.26
C GLU A 121 8.02 -13.51 -5.89
N GLU A 122 7.62 -13.78 -4.65
CA GLU A 122 7.23 -15.12 -4.21
C GLU A 122 5.96 -15.63 -4.90
N ALA A 123 4.96 -14.75 -5.07
CA ALA A 123 3.72 -15.08 -5.76
C ALA A 123 3.95 -15.46 -7.22
N GLU A 124 4.89 -14.82 -7.92
CA GLU A 124 5.22 -15.17 -9.31
C GLU A 124 5.97 -16.50 -9.45
N GLN A 125 6.81 -16.86 -8.49
CA GLN A 125 7.53 -18.14 -8.52
C GLN A 125 6.62 -19.35 -8.29
N THR A 126 5.41 -19.13 -7.78
CA THR A 126 4.44 -20.17 -7.45
C THR A 126 3.34 -20.32 -8.53
N ALA A 127 3.26 -19.39 -9.49
CA ALA A 127 2.29 -19.38 -10.59
C ALA A 127 2.79 -20.10 -11.85
#